data_AF-A0A0B4FCF6-F1
#
_entry.id   AF-A0A0B4FCF6-F1
#
_cell.length_a   1.000
_cell.length_b   1.000
_cell.length_c   1.000
_cell.angle_alpha   90.00
_cell.angle_beta   90.00
_cell.angle_gamma   90.00
#
_symmetry.space_group_name_H-M   'P 1'
#
loop_
_entity.id
_entity.type
_entity.pdbx_description
1 polymer ?
#
loop_
_entity_poly.entity_id
_entity_poly.type
_entity_poly.pdbx_seq_one_letter_code
_entity_poly.pdbx_strand_id
1 'polypeptide(L)'
;MILVEDRVKVIDFGGCSIDGSEALAGYNWYNRRGSMCPSLETDIFAFGCAVFEILTGKPPYHELKDCLERDETVRQLYAEQCFPAVDQLPLRELMLGCWHGTLGSMDEVARCLDAACTVHQEIDSTASIITHLISKMRSCFRSTRLVISRQPEGRIGQSNK
;
A
#
# COMPACT_ATOMS: atom_id res chain seq x y z
N MET A 1 -0.49 0.08 12.50
CA MET A 1 -1.90 0.29 12.09
C MET A 1 -2.82 -0.08 13.24
N ILE A 2 -3.99 0.55 13.35
CA ILE A 2 -5.02 0.18 14.33
C ILE A 2 -6.38 0.03 13.62
N LEU A 3 -7.28 -0.75 14.24
CA LEU A 3 -8.67 -0.87 13.79
C LEU A 3 -9.56 0.02 14.66
N VAL A 4 -10.31 0.94 14.03
CA VAL A 4 -11.29 1.80 14.68
C VAL A 4 -12.57 1.76 13.87
N GLU A 5 -13.66 1.27 14.45
CA GLU A 5 -14.97 1.15 13.79
C GLU A 5 -14.86 0.48 12.41
N ASP A 6 -14.22 -0.70 12.38
CA ASP A 6 -14.00 -1.47 11.15
C ASP A 6 -13.17 -0.77 10.06
N ARG A 7 -12.44 0.30 10.43
CA ARG A 7 -11.48 0.99 9.56
C ARG A 7 -10.06 0.83 10.09
N VAL A 8 -9.19 0.34 9.22
CA VAL A 8 -7.73 0.42 9.36
C VAL A 8 -7.33 1.89 9.30
N LYS A 9 -6.60 2.32 10.33
CA LYS A 9 -5.93 3.61 10.38
C LYS A 9 -4.43 3.38 10.42
N VAL A 10 -3.72 4.03 9.51
CA VAL A 10 -2.27 4.16 9.58
C VAL A 10 -1.95 5.13 10.70
N ILE A 11 -0.99 4.74 11.54
CA ILE A 11 -0.52 5.51 12.70
C ILE A 11 1.00 5.50 12.66
N ASP A 12 1.61 6.25 13.58
CA ASP A 12 3.07 6.31 13.76
C ASP A 12 3.81 6.91 12.55
N PHE A 13 3.53 8.18 12.29
CA PHE A 13 4.17 8.97 11.23
C PHE A 13 5.52 9.59 11.68
N GLY A 14 6.05 9.22 12.85
CA GLY A 14 7.21 9.89 13.46
C GLY A 14 8.50 9.79 12.65
N GLY A 15 8.60 8.79 11.76
CA GLY A 15 9.73 8.60 10.86
C GLY A 15 9.48 9.01 9.41
N CYS A 16 8.29 9.54 9.07
CA CYS A 16 7.96 9.94 7.71
C CYS A 16 8.69 11.22 7.30
N SER A 17 8.98 11.33 6.00
CA SER A 17 9.37 12.59 5.38
C SER A 17 8.20 13.59 5.43
N ILE A 18 8.50 14.86 5.70
CA ILE A 18 7.54 15.96 5.64
C ILE A 18 8.14 17.13 4.86
N ASP A 19 7.37 17.71 3.94
CA ASP A 19 7.76 18.88 3.15
C ASP A 19 9.13 18.75 2.44
N GLY A 20 9.46 17.53 1.99
CA GLY A 20 10.71 17.22 1.31
C GLY A 20 11.90 16.98 2.23
N SER A 21 11.69 16.93 3.56
CA SER A 21 12.72 16.48 4.51
C SER A 21 13.09 15.02 4.26
N GLU A 22 14.24 14.59 4.76
CA GLU A 22 14.57 13.17 4.78
C GLU A 22 13.61 12.39 5.71
N ALA A 23 13.29 11.15 5.33
CA ALA A 23 12.59 10.22 6.21
C ALA A 23 13.57 9.64 7.24
N LEU A 24 13.18 9.61 8.51
CA LEU A 24 14.03 9.15 9.62
C LEU A 24 13.87 7.66 9.92
N ALA A 25 12.85 7.01 9.33
CA ALA A 25 12.65 5.58 9.41
C ALA A 25 12.52 4.99 8.01
N GLY A 26 12.98 3.74 7.88
CA GLY A 26 12.90 2.98 6.65
C GLY A 26 12.12 1.68 6.82
N TYR A 27 12.26 0.82 5.83
CA TYR A 27 11.59 -0.47 5.77
C TYR A 27 12.34 -1.54 6.58
N ASN A 28 11.59 -2.59 6.94
CA ASN A 28 12.12 -3.81 7.53
C ASN A 28 12.70 -4.73 6.43
N TRP A 29 13.40 -5.80 6.81
CA TRP A 29 14.09 -6.69 5.85
C TRP A 29 13.16 -7.34 4.81
N TYR A 30 11.87 -7.54 5.13
CA TYR A 30 10.90 -8.22 4.27
C TYR A 30 9.99 -7.29 3.44
N ASN A 31 10.09 -5.97 3.61
CA ASN A 31 9.27 -5.01 2.88
C ASN A 31 10.11 -3.91 2.22
N ARG A 32 11.39 -4.22 1.97
CA ARG A 32 12.36 -3.35 1.33
C ARG A 32 12.86 -3.97 0.03
N ARG A 33 12.73 -3.24 -1.07
CA ARG A 33 13.32 -3.62 -2.37
C ARG A 33 14.30 -2.55 -2.82
N GLY A 34 15.56 -2.95 -3.04
CA GLY A 34 16.58 -2.06 -3.57
C GLY A 34 17.05 -1.00 -2.56
N SER A 35 16.79 0.27 -2.86
CA SER A 35 17.30 1.43 -2.10
C SER A 35 16.88 1.42 -0.62
N MET A 36 17.75 1.97 0.23
CA MET A 36 17.44 2.22 1.64
C MET A 36 16.60 3.48 1.85
N CYS A 37 16.63 4.42 0.90
CA CYS A 37 15.90 5.67 1.01
C CYS A 37 14.43 5.45 0.62
N PRO A 38 13.47 5.83 1.49
CA PRO A 38 12.05 5.81 1.14
C PRO A 38 11.73 6.67 -0.08
N SER A 39 10.89 6.13 -0.95
CA SER A 39 10.33 6.76 -2.13
C SER A 39 8.89 6.26 -2.33
N LEU A 40 8.17 6.91 -3.25
CA LEU A 40 6.83 6.45 -3.64
C LEU A 40 6.82 4.98 -4.10
N GLU A 41 7.83 4.57 -4.87
CA GLU A 41 7.93 3.21 -5.40
C GLU A 41 8.19 2.19 -4.28
N THR A 42 9.03 2.53 -3.31
CA THR A 42 9.30 1.64 -2.17
C THR A 42 8.12 1.59 -1.20
N ASP A 43 7.34 2.67 -1.07
CA ASP A 43 6.08 2.67 -0.30
C ASP A 43 5.01 1.78 -0.96
N ILE A 44 4.87 1.82 -2.28
CA ILE A 44 3.97 0.93 -3.03
C ILE A 44 4.42 -0.52 -2.86
N PHE A 45 5.73 -0.80 -2.96
CA PHE A 45 6.27 -2.13 -2.73
C PHE A 45 5.93 -2.63 -1.30
N ALA A 46 6.21 -1.80 -0.29
CA ALA A 46 5.95 -2.12 1.10
C ALA A 46 4.45 -2.31 1.39
N PHE A 47 3.58 -1.57 0.69
CA PHE A 47 2.14 -1.77 0.74
C PHE A 47 1.74 -3.16 0.23
N GLY A 48 2.31 -3.63 -0.88
CA GLY A 48 2.11 -5.00 -1.36
C GLY A 48 2.49 -6.05 -0.31
N CYS A 49 3.62 -5.86 0.38
CA CYS A 49 4.01 -6.73 1.50
C CYS A 49 3.03 -6.67 2.68
N ALA A 50 2.49 -5.48 3.00
CA ALA A 50 1.50 -5.33 4.06
C ALA A 50 0.17 -6.05 3.72
N VAL A 51 -0.27 -5.99 2.46
CA VAL A 51 -1.46 -6.75 2.01
C VAL A 51 -1.22 -8.25 2.14
N PHE A 52 -0.06 -8.74 1.72
CA PHE A 52 0.32 -10.14 1.91
C PHE A 52 0.29 -10.55 3.39
N GLU A 53 0.85 -9.72 4.26
CA GLU A 53 0.88 -9.97 5.71
C GLU A 53 -0.52 -9.99 6.33
N ILE A 54 -1.40 -9.08 5.91
CA ILE A 54 -2.81 -9.06 6.34
C ILE A 54 -3.53 -10.34 5.91
N LEU A 55 -3.31 -10.81 4.69
CA LEU A 55 -4.03 -11.98 4.13
C LEU A 55 -3.52 -13.31 4.67
N THR A 56 -2.22 -13.42 4.92
CA THR A 56 -1.58 -14.69 5.33
C THR A 56 -1.31 -14.76 6.83
N GLY A 57 -1.39 -13.63 7.53
CA GLY A 57 -0.98 -13.48 8.93
C GLY A 57 0.54 -13.53 9.13
N LYS A 58 1.34 -13.51 8.06
CA LYS A 58 2.80 -13.61 8.10
C LYS A 58 3.44 -12.67 7.06
N PRO A 59 4.57 -12.01 7.37
CA PRO A 59 5.28 -11.24 6.37
C PRO A 59 5.81 -12.14 5.23
N PRO A 60 6.10 -11.58 4.04
CA PRO A 60 6.87 -12.25 3.01
C PRO A 60 8.13 -12.91 3.58
N TYR A 61 8.39 -14.15 3.16
CA TYR A 61 9.55 -14.94 3.59
C TYR A 61 9.68 -15.14 5.10
N HIS A 62 8.56 -15.22 5.83
CA HIS A 62 8.55 -15.43 7.28
C HIS A 62 9.40 -16.63 7.74
N GLU A 63 9.54 -17.66 6.92
CA GLU A 63 10.39 -18.83 7.16
C GLU A 63 11.87 -18.47 7.34
N LEU A 64 12.33 -17.33 6.82
CA LEU A 64 13.70 -16.85 6.96
C LEU A 64 13.93 -15.98 8.19
N LYS A 65 12.91 -15.73 9.02
CA LYS A 65 13.01 -14.77 10.13
C LYS A 65 14.15 -15.08 11.12
N ASP A 66 14.49 -16.35 11.31
CA ASP A 66 15.54 -16.77 12.25
C ASP A 66 16.89 -17.03 11.55
N CYS A 67 16.98 -16.82 10.23
CA CYS A 67 18.20 -16.95 9.46
C CYS A 67 19.09 -15.71 9.61
N LEU A 68 20.40 -15.92 9.83
CA LEU A 68 21.37 -14.83 10.01
C LEU A 68 21.48 -13.92 8.77
N GLU A 69 21.36 -14.49 7.58
CA GLU A 69 21.52 -13.78 6.29
C GLU A 69 20.19 -13.32 5.67
N ARG A 70 19.07 -13.36 6.43
CA ARG A 70 17.71 -13.12 5.93
C ARG A 70 17.56 -11.85 5.09
N ASP A 71 18.22 -10.76 5.47
CA ASP A 71 18.15 -9.48 4.76
C ASP A 71 18.79 -9.61 3.37
N GLU A 72 19.99 -10.21 3.30
CA GLU A 72 20.68 -10.46 2.03
C GLU A 72 19.89 -11.39 1.13
N THR A 73 19.43 -12.51 1.68
CA THR A 73 18.66 -13.51 0.93
C THR A 73 17.38 -12.93 0.35
N VAL A 74 16.59 -12.20 1.14
CA VAL A 74 15.34 -11.59 0.65
C VAL A 74 15.60 -10.51 -0.39
N ARG A 75 16.64 -9.70 -0.20
CA ARG A 75 16.98 -8.66 -1.18
C ARG A 75 17.40 -9.27 -2.50
N GLN A 76 18.15 -10.38 -2.49
CA GLN A 76 18.52 -11.11 -3.68
C GLN A 76 17.28 -11.69 -4.38
N LEU A 77 16.36 -12.31 -3.63
CA LEU A 77 15.09 -12.80 -4.19
C LEU A 77 14.29 -11.69 -4.89
N TYR A 78 14.16 -10.53 -4.25
CA TYR A 78 13.49 -9.38 -4.87
C TYR A 78 14.23 -8.82 -6.10
N ALA A 79 15.56 -8.81 -6.08
CA ALA A 79 16.36 -8.41 -7.25
C ALA A 79 16.15 -9.37 -8.43
N GLU A 80 15.96 -10.67 -8.15
CA GLU A 80 15.66 -11.72 -9.12
C GLU A 80 14.16 -11.79 -9.50
N GLN A 81 13.33 -10.87 -9.00
CA GLN A 81 11.87 -10.87 -9.18
C GLN A 81 11.21 -12.19 -8.73
N CYS A 82 11.85 -12.89 -7.79
CA CYS A 82 11.27 -14.03 -7.12
C CYS A 82 10.48 -13.49 -5.94
N PHE A 83 9.17 -13.76 -5.92
CA PHE A 83 8.23 -13.34 -4.87
C PHE A 83 7.59 -14.55 -4.20
N PRO A 84 7.04 -14.42 -2.98
CA PRO A 84 6.23 -15.48 -2.39
C PRO A 84 5.07 -15.86 -3.30
N ALA A 85 4.66 -17.13 -3.28
CA ALA A 85 3.52 -17.60 -4.06
C ALA A 85 2.22 -16.93 -3.59
N VAL A 86 1.45 -16.40 -4.54
CA VAL A 86 0.18 -15.68 -4.28
C VAL A 86 -0.98 -16.18 -5.15
N ASP A 87 -0.80 -17.26 -5.91
CA ASP A 87 -1.77 -17.76 -6.89
C ASP A 87 -3.16 -18.02 -6.29
N GLN A 88 -3.19 -18.49 -5.04
CA GLN A 88 -4.40 -18.82 -4.30
C GLN A 88 -4.89 -17.69 -3.38
N LEU A 89 -4.22 -16.54 -3.39
CA LEU A 89 -4.58 -15.43 -2.54
C LEU A 89 -5.51 -14.45 -3.28
N PRO A 90 -6.50 -13.88 -2.57
CA PRO A 90 -7.22 -12.73 -3.09
C PRO A 90 -6.23 -11.57 -3.30
N LEU A 91 -6.58 -10.63 -4.17
CA LEU A 91 -5.74 -9.47 -4.48
C LEU A 91 -4.35 -9.82 -5.05
N ARG A 92 -4.15 -11.03 -5.61
CA ARG A 92 -2.88 -11.43 -6.23
C ARG A 92 -2.36 -10.40 -7.23
N GLU A 93 -3.24 -9.86 -8.09
CA GLU A 93 -2.86 -8.89 -9.13
C GLU A 93 -2.38 -7.58 -8.52
N LEU A 94 -2.97 -7.17 -7.40
CA LEU A 94 -2.55 -5.99 -6.64
C LEU A 94 -1.16 -6.20 -6.03
N MET A 95 -0.95 -7.33 -5.34
CA MET A 95 0.34 -7.66 -4.71
C MET A 95 1.45 -7.77 -5.77
N LEU A 96 1.21 -8.52 -6.85
CA LEU A 96 2.16 -8.65 -7.95
C LEU A 96 2.41 -7.30 -8.63
N GLY A 97 1.39 -6.47 -8.83
CA GLY A 97 1.54 -5.14 -9.41
C GLY A 97 2.42 -4.21 -8.54
N CYS A 98 2.24 -4.26 -7.22
CA CYS A 98 3.10 -3.55 -6.27
C CYS A 98 4.55 -4.08 -6.33
N TRP A 99 4.74 -5.40 -6.35
CA TRP A 99 6.05 -6.04 -6.29
C TRP A 99 6.86 -6.00 -7.57
N HIS A 100 6.23 -5.97 -8.74
CA HIS A 100 6.89 -5.78 -10.03
C HIS A 100 7.07 -4.30 -10.38
N GLY A 101 6.45 -3.38 -9.61
CA GLY A 101 6.50 -1.95 -9.89
C GLY A 101 5.67 -1.54 -11.12
N THR A 102 4.61 -2.29 -11.44
CA THR A 102 3.70 -1.91 -12.55
C THR A 102 2.66 -0.89 -12.13
N LEU A 103 2.52 -0.63 -10.82
CA LEU A 103 1.69 0.43 -10.26
C LEU A 103 2.58 1.61 -9.87
N GLY A 104 2.40 2.75 -10.55
CA GLY A 104 3.24 3.95 -10.38
C GLY A 104 2.68 4.97 -9.38
N SER A 105 1.49 4.76 -8.84
CA SER A 105 0.86 5.67 -7.88
C SER A 105 -0.10 4.95 -6.93
N MET A 106 -0.35 5.56 -5.76
CA MET A 106 -1.38 5.08 -4.82
C MET A 106 -2.80 5.15 -5.41
N ASP A 107 -3.05 6.04 -6.37
CA ASP A 107 -4.34 6.08 -7.09
C ASP A 107 -4.53 4.84 -7.98
N GLU A 108 -3.47 4.34 -8.60
CA GLU A 108 -3.51 3.08 -9.36
C GLU A 108 -3.70 1.88 -8.43
N VAL A 109 -3.01 1.86 -7.29
CA VAL A 109 -3.21 0.86 -6.23
C VAL A 109 -4.67 0.84 -5.78
N ALA A 110 -5.27 2.01 -5.49
CA ALA A 110 -6.67 2.12 -5.08
C ALA A 110 -7.63 1.61 -6.17
N ARG A 111 -7.42 1.98 -7.44
CA ARG A 111 -8.23 1.47 -8.56
C ARG A 111 -8.13 -0.05 -8.72
N CYS A 112 -6.92 -0.60 -8.59
CA CYS A 112 -6.71 -2.04 -8.66
C CYS A 112 -7.44 -2.77 -7.52
N LEU A 113 -7.36 -2.22 -6.31
CA LEU A 113 -8.09 -2.74 -5.15
C LEU A 113 -9.61 -2.71 -5.38
N ASP A 114 -10.16 -1.58 -5.86
CA ASP A 114 -11.59 -1.44 -6.15
C ASP A 114 -12.09 -2.43 -7.22
N ALA A 115 -11.28 -2.66 -8.26
CA ALA A 115 -11.59 -3.62 -9.32
C ALA A 115 -11.65 -5.05 -8.77
N ALA A 116 -10.66 -5.45 -7.97
CA ALA A 116 -10.63 -6.79 -7.37
C ALA A 116 -11.82 -7.02 -6.42
N CYS A 117 -12.30 -5.99 -5.74
CA CYS A 117 -13.46 -6.08 -4.85
C CYS A 117 -14.81 -6.25 -5.58
N THR A 118 -14.88 -5.92 -6.87
CA THR A 118 -16.13 -6.01 -7.65
C THR A 118 -16.35 -7.43 -8.18
N VAL A 119 -15.27 -8.18 -8.42
CA VAL A 119 -15.30 -9.56 -8.93
C VAL A 119 -15.75 -10.57 -7.87
N HIS A 120 -15.49 -10.31 -6.58
CA HIS A 120 -15.81 -11.23 -5.48
C HIS A 120 -17.27 -11.19 -4.98
N GLN A 121 -18.19 -10.46 -5.63
CA GLN A 121 -19.60 -10.43 -5.21
C GLN A 121 -20.40 -11.71 -5.55
N GLU A 122 -19.85 -12.67 -6.33
CA GLU A 122 -20.62 -13.83 -6.82
C GLU A 122 -20.30 -15.20 -6.17
N ILE A 123 -19.31 -15.38 -5.28
CA ILE A 123 -18.93 -16.73 -4.79
C ILE A 123 -18.73 -16.87 -3.27
N ASP A 124 -19.72 -17.53 -2.65
CA ASP A 124 -19.82 -18.52 -1.55
C ASP A 124 -18.99 -18.50 -0.23
N SER A 125 -19.60 -19.12 0.78
CA SER A 125 -19.64 -18.86 2.23
C SER A 125 -18.36 -19.02 3.07
N THR A 126 -17.25 -19.56 2.54
CA THR A 126 -15.92 -19.48 3.19
C THR A 126 -15.20 -18.18 2.81
N ALA A 127 -15.63 -17.53 1.72
CA ALA A 127 -15.21 -16.20 1.34
C ALA A 127 -15.62 -15.15 2.37
N SER A 128 -16.45 -15.45 3.37
CA SER A 128 -16.95 -14.45 4.33
C SER A 128 -15.83 -13.67 5.04
N ILE A 129 -14.77 -14.32 5.56
CA ILE A 129 -13.68 -13.59 6.24
C ILE A 129 -12.84 -12.80 5.25
N ILE A 130 -12.47 -13.40 4.12
CA ILE A 130 -11.64 -12.75 3.11
C ILE A 130 -12.40 -11.60 2.43
N THR A 131 -13.64 -11.82 2.02
CA THR A 131 -14.55 -10.79 1.50
C THR A 131 -14.83 -9.73 2.56
N HIS A 132 -14.91 -10.08 3.83
CA HIS A 132 -15.04 -9.11 4.91
C HIS A 132 -13.75 -8.31 5.13
N LEU A 133 -12.56 -8.90 5.00
CA LEU A 133 -11.26 -8.23 5.03
C LEU A 133 -11.08 -7.30 3.83
N ILE A 134 -11.42 -7.77 2.63
CA ILE A 134 -11.40 -6.99 1.38
C ILE A 134 -12.41 -5.84 1.44
N SER A 135 -13.65 -6.11 1.84
CA SER A 135 -14.69 -5.10 2.07
C SER A 135 -14.28 -4.09 3.14
N LYS A 136 -13.62 -4.56 4.22
CA LYS A 136 -13.03 -3.68 5.24
C LYS A 136 -11.93 -2.81 4.66
N MET A 137 -11.01 -3.35 3.86
CA MET A 137 -10.00 -2.54 3.18
C MET A 137 -10.65 -1.43 2.33
N ARG A 138 -11.76 -1.68 1.63
CA ARG A 138 -12.53 -0.63 0.90
C ARG A 138 -12.98 0.52 1.81
N SER A 139 -13.45 0.23 3.03
CA SER A 139 -13.89 1.25 4.01
C SER A 139 -12.74 2.17 4.45
N CYS A 140 -11.51 1.65 4.44
CA CYS A 140 -10.31 2.36 4.91
C CYS A 140 -9.72 3.29 3.85
N PHE A 141 -9.87 2.94 2.57
CA PHE A 141 -9.22 3.63 1.45
C PHE A 141 -10.16 4.52 0.63
N ARG A 142 -11.40 4.80 1.09
CA ARG A 142 -12.23 5.82 0.45
C ARG A 142 -11.54 7.18 0.54
N SER A 143 -10.92 7.55 -0.57
CA SER A 143 -10.35 8.87 -0.82
C SER A 143 -11.40 9.94 -0.52
N THR A 144 -11.15 10.71 0.54
CA THR A 144 -11.92 11.91 0.80
C THR A 144 -11.47 12.91 -0.25
N ARG A 145 -12.27 13.11 -1.32
CA ARG A 145 -12.07 14.24 -2.22
C ARG A 145 -12.22 15.53 -1.40
N LEU A 146 -11.10 16.09 -0.98
CA LEU A 146 -11.03 17.49 -0.55
C LEU A 146 -11.34 18.33 -1.79
N VAL A 147 -12.58 18.80 -1.88
CA VAL A 147 -12.96 19.83 -2.85
C VAL A 147 -12.28 21.12 -2.42
N ILE A 148 -11.13 21.41 -3.04
CA ILE A 148 -10.51 22.74 -2.95
C ILE A 148 -11.41 23.70 -3.72
N SER A 149 -12.22 24.48 -2.99
CA SER A 149 -12.96 25.60 -3.56
C SER A 149 -11.97 26.73 -3.86
N ARG A 150 -11.65 26.93 -5.14
CA ARG A 150 -10.98 28.15 -5.59
C ARG A 150 -11.98 29.31 -5.50
N GLN A 151 -11.68 30.30 -4.67
CA GLN A 151 -12.33 31.62 -4.71
C GLN A 151 -11.94 32.31 -6.03
N PRO A 152 -12.89 32.91 -6.78
CA PRO A 152 -12.55 33.74 -7.93
C PRO A 152 -12.06 35.11 -7.44
N GLU A 153 -10.81 35.44 -7.74
CA GLU A 153 -10.31 36.82 -7.63
C GLU A 153 -11.13 37.72 -8.57
N GLY A 154 -11.90 38.63 -7.97
CA GLY A 154 -12.63 39.66 -8.69
C GLY A 154 -11.67 40.66 -9.33
N ARG A 155 -11.76 40.79 -10.66
CA ARG A 155 -11.39 42.01 -11.39
C ARG A 155 -12.56 42.99 -11.33
N ILE A 156 -12.28 44.24 -10.94
CA ILE A 156 -12.78 45.57 -11.37
C ILE A 156 -12.04 46.55 -10.42
N GLY A 157 -11.43 47.68 -10.77
CA GLY A 157 -11.42 48.56 -11.93
C GLY A 157 -10.54 49.78 -11.59
N GLN A 158 -10.37 50.68 -12.55
CA GLN A 158 -9.30 51.68 -12.68
C GLN A 158 -9.41 52.96 -11.81
N SER A 159 -8.27 53.67 -11.76
CA SER A 159 -8.09 55.14 -11.85
C SER A 159 -8.39 56.07 -10.65
N ASN A 160 -7.35 56.71 -10.10
CA ASN A 160 -7.09 58.17 -10.20
C ASN A 160 -6.08 58.67 -9.15
N LYS A 161 -4.86 59.01 -9.58
CA LYS A 161 -4.25 60.35 -9.50
C LYS A 161 -2.83 60.32 -10.09
#